data_AF-A0AAD5WML2-F1
#
_entry.id   AF-A0AAD5WML2-F1
#
_cell.length_a   1.000
_cell.length_b   1.000
_cell.length_c   1.000
_cell.angle_alpha   90.00
_cell.angle_beta   90.00
_cell.angle_gamma   90.00
#
_symmetry.space_group_name_H-M   'P 1'
#
loop_
_entity.id
_entity.type
_entity.pdbx_description
1 polymer ?
#
loop_
_entity_poly.entity_id
_entity_poly.type
_entity_poly.pdbx_seq_one_letter_code
_entity_poly.pdbx_strand_id
1 'polypeptide(L)'
;MRHLAAAIKRDVKNIDLYELQVVTCLQRAKIREARSAVAICVQNLPNCPRARVLKAQVLLASANGKEEALAILEEVALAHPYLLEAVWLLISQYDNTQNYQKGIEVLKKLTENSMVPFHSMGRLHHQLGEFLSKTGMPAAAYHHANLALTKHCDEAAVQMTHLEPALAFHTPPIPTTPTYVPSGCPGAPRIRGRQRHSTPPESLISGRVSRALRMFSFDSPVDETVTEAMDVPPET
;
A
#
# COMPACT_ATOMS: atom_id res chain seq x y z
N MET A 1 -28.91 0.38 22.74
CA MET A 1 -27.79 0.24 23.71
C MET A 1 -28.02 -0.88 24.73
N ARG A 2 -29.15 -0.97 25.45
CA ARG A 2 -29.37 -2.01 26.48
C ARG A 2 -29.24 -3.46 25.96
N HIS A 3 -29.85 -3.78 24.82
CA HIS A 3 -29.74 -5.12 24.22
C HIS A 3 -28.30 -5.48 23.80
N LEU A 4 -27.56 -4.50 23.28
CA LEU A 4 -26.19 -4.71 22.82
C LEU A 4 -25.22 -4.90 23.99
N ALA A 5 -25.40 -4.14 25.08
CA ALA A 5 -24.65 -4.37 26.32
C ALA A 5 -24.96 -5.76 26.93
N ALA A 6 -26.21 -6.24 26.84
CA ALA A 6 -26.56 -7.59 27.26
C ALA A 6 -25.94 -8.67 26.37
N ALA A 7 -25.84 -8.43 25.06
CA ALA A 7 -25.16 -9.33 24.12
C ALA A 7 -23.66 -9.42 24.43
N ILE A 8 -22.98 -8.28 24.66
CA ILE A 8 -21.57 -8.24 25.06
C ILE A 8 -21.32 -9.02 26.36
N LYS A 9 -22.22 -8.90 27.34
CA LYS A 9 -22.11 -9.67 28.59
C LYS A 9 -22.22 -11.18 28.39
N ARG A 10 -22.95 -11.62 27.36
CA ARG A 10 -23.08 -13.05 27.01
C ARG A 10 -21.89 -13.56 26.21
N ASP A 11 -21.31 -12.72 25.37
CA ASP A 11 -20.16 -13.05 24.55
C ASP A 11 -19.12 -11.92 24.58
N VAL A 12 -18.25 -12.00 25.57
CA VAL A 12 -17.22 -10.98 25.86
C VAL A 12 -16.06 -11.04 24.85
N LYS A 13 -15.95 -12.14 24.07
CA LYS A 13 -14.86 -12.32 23.10
C LYS A 13 -15.21 -11.81 21.71
N ASN A 14 -16.46 -11.47 21.47
CA ASN A 14 -16.94 -11.01 20.18
C ASN A 14 -16.66 -9.52 19.96
N ILE A 15 -15.59 -9.24 19.22
CA ILE A 15 -15.15 -7.88 18.86
C ILE A 15 -16.21 -7.11 18.05
N ASP A 16 -17.00 -7.79 17.22
CA ASP A 16 -17.98 -7.13 16.33
C ASP A 16 -19.10 -6.47 17.15
N LEU A 17 -19.44 -7.02 18.32
CA LEU A 17 -20.40 -6.40 19.24
C LEU A 17 -19.85 -5.08 19.82
N TYR A 18 -18.56 -5.06 20.20
CA TYR A 18 -17.92 -3.84 20.68
C TYR A 18 -17.81 -2.78 19.58
N GLU A 19 -17.41 -3.19 18.37
CA GLU A 19 -17.33 -2.32 17.21
C GLU A 19 -18.67 -1.67 16.92
N LEU A 20 -19.75 -2.46 16.87
CA LEU A 20 -21.10 -1.95 16.66
C LEU A 20 -21.51 -0.96 17.77
N GLN A 21 -21.15 -1.22 19.03
CA GLN A 21 -21.38 -0.29 20.14
C GLN A 21 -20.68 1.04 19.92
N VAL A 22 -19.38 0.98 19.64
CA VAL A 22 -18.50 2.15 19.52
C VAL A 22 -18.92 2.99 18.32
N VAL A 23 -19.09 2.38 17.14
CA VAL A 23 -19.54 3.06 15.92
C VAL A 23 -20.89 3.74 16.15
N THR A 24 -21.85 3.06 16.78
CA THR A 24 -23.16 3.65 17.10
C THR A 24 -23.02 4.86 18.05
N CYS A 25 -22.13 4.79 19.05
CA CYS A 25 -21.87 5.92 19.94
C CYS A 25 -21.24 7.10 19.20
N LEU A 26 -20.27 6.85 18.32
CA LEU A 26 -19.59 7.88 17.53
C LEU A 26 -20.56 8.57 16.57
N GLN A 27 -21.39 7.81 15.85
CA GLN A 27 -22.44 8.34 14.96
C GLN A 27 -23.44 9.25 15.69
N ARG A 28 -23.69 8.99 16.98
CA ARG A 28 -24.58 9.79 17.83
C ARG A 28 -23.85 10.93 18.56
N ALA A 29 -22.59 11.21 18.21
CA ALA A 29 -21.72 12.18 18.87
C ALA A 29 -21.55 11.95 20.40
N LYS A 30 -21.78 10.72 20.87
CA LYS A 30 -21.66 10.33 22.28
C LYS A 30 -20.23 9.87 22.59
N ILE A 31 -19.26 10.80 22.48
CA ILE A 31 -17.83 10.49 22.60
C ILE A 31 -17.47 9.89 23.97
N ARG A 32 -18.11 10.36 25.06
CA ARG A 32 -17.87 9.81 26.41
C ARG A 32 -18.32 8.34 26.52
N GLU A 33 -19.46 7.99 25.92
CA GLU A 33 -19.95 6.60 25.89
C GLU A 33 -19.10 5.71 24.98
N ALA A 34 -18.58 6.26 23.87
CA ALA A 34 -17.64 5.55 23.01
C ALA A 34 -16.33 5.25 23.77
N ARG A 35 -15.82 6.21 24.55
CA ARG A 35 -14.62 6.05 25.39
C ARG A 35 -14.79 4.97 26.46
N SER A 36 -15.93 4.93 27.14
CA SER A 36 -16.18 3.87 28.13
C SER A 36 -16.34 2.49 27.47
N ALA A 37 -17.06 2.42 26.35
CA ALA A 37 -17.23 1.17 25.61
C ALA A 37 -15.89 0.61 25.10
N VAL A 38 -15.02 1.45 24.56
CA VAL A 38 -13.73 1.00 24.04
C VAL A 38 -12.74 0.64 25.15
N ALA A 39 -12.81 1.31 26.31
CA ALA A 39 -12.01 0.92 27.48
C ALA A 39 -12.37 -0.49 27.94
N ILE A 40 -13.66 -0.83 28.00
CA ILE A 40 -14.13 -2.19 28.31
C ILE A 40 -13.68 -3.18 27.23
N CYS A 41 -13.77 -2.81 25.95
CA CYS A 41 -13.30 -3.64 24.84
C CYS A 41 -11.82 -4.02 24.98
N VAL A 42 -10.96 -3.02 25.20
CA VAL A 42 -9.50 -3.23 25.35
C VAL A 42 -9.17 -4.01 26.62
N GLN A 43 -9.91 -3.79 27.71
CA GLN A 43 -9.73 -4.57 28.95
C GLN A 43 -10.04 -6.06 28.73
N ASN A 44 -11.10 -6.36 27.97
CA ASN A 44 -11.49 -7.74 27.71
C ASN A 44 -10.69 -8.40 26.59
N LEU A 45 -10.13 -7.60 25.67
CA LEU A 45 -9.41 -8.04 24.47
C LEU A 45 -8.05 -7.31 24.31
N PRO A 46 -7.11 -7.44 25.27
CA PRO A 46 -5.88 -6.64 25.30
C PRO A 46 -4.94 -6.90 24.10
N ASN A 47 -4.94 -8.13 23.59
CA ASN A 47 -4.07 -8.56 22.49
C ASN A 47 -4.76 -8.48 21.12
N CYS A 48 -5.99 -7.93 21.04
CA CYS A 48 -6.72 -7.85 19.79
C CYS A 48 -6.34 -6.55 19.03
N PRO A 49 -5.74 -6.65 17.82
CA PRO A 49 -5.37 -5.45 17.06
C PRO A 49 -6.60 -4.62 16.65
N ARG A 50 -7.74 -5.27 16.33
CA ARG A 50 -9.01 -4.57 16.06
C ARG A 50 -9.48 -3.74 17.26
N ALA A 51 -9.31 -4.22 18.49
CA ALA A 51 -9.65 -3.44 19.69
C ALA A 51 -8.77 -2.19 19.83
N ARG A 52 -7.48 -2.28 19.46
CA ARG A 52 -6.58 -1.12 19.43
C ARG A 52 -6.97 -0.11 18.34
N VAL A 53 -7.37 -0.57 17.16
CA VAL A 53 -7.90 0.32 16.11
C VAL A 53 -9.17 1.04 16.57
N LEU A 54 -10.10 0.34 17.20
CA LEU A 54 -11.29 0.97 17.79
C LEU A 54 -10.90 2.03 18.83
N LYS A 55 -9.91 1.77 19.67
CA LYS A 55 -9.38 2.76 20.63
C LYS A 55 -8.88 4.00 19.90
N ALA A 56 -8.07 3.82 18.86
CA ALA A 56 -7.55 4.92 18.06
C ALA A 56 -8.68 5.74 17.39
N GLN A 57 -9.71 5.10 16.83
CA GLN A 57 -10.87 5.81 16.24
C GLN A 57 -11.58 6.70 17.24
N VAL A 58 -11.83 6.20 18.46
CA VAL A 58 -12.47 6.98 19.52
C VAL A 58 -11.59 8.14 19.96
N LEU A 59 -10.27 7.94 20.00
CA LEU A 59 -9.30 8.99 20.31
C LEU A 59 -9.24 10.06 19.21
N LEU A 60 -9.31 9.68 17.93
CA LEU A 60 -9.39 10.63 16.80
C LEU A 60 -10.66 11.50 16.85
N ALA A 61 -11.77 10.94 17.33
CA ALA A 61 -13.01 11.67 17.55
C ALA A 61 -12.98 12.60 18.79
N SER A 62 -11.92 12.53 19.60
CA SER A 62 -11.72 13.35 20.80
C SER A 62 -10.72 14.47 20.54
N ALA A 63 -10.96 15.66 21.10
CA ALA A 63 -10.13 16.85 20.86
C ALA A 63 -8.64 16.64 21.17
N ASN A 64 -8.32 15.89 22.23
CA ASN A 64 -6.96 15.73 22.74
C ASN A 64 -6.36 14.34 22.46
N GLY A 65 -7.06 13.48 21.70
CA GLY A 65 -6.65 12.08 21.54
C GLY A 65 -5.75 11.80 20.33
N LYS A 66 -5.48 12.81 19.49
CA LYS A 66 -4.88 12.60 18.16
C LYS A 66 -3.48 12.01 18.20
N GLU A 67 -2.62 12.48 19.10
CA GLU A 67 -1.24 11.98 19.21
C GLU A 67 -1.19 10.52 19.69
N GLU A 68 -1.98 10.18 20.72
CA GLU A 68 -2.10 8.80 21.20
C GLU A 68 -2.70 7.89 20.12
N ALA A 69 -3.71 8.37 19.38
CA ALA A 69 -4.30 7.62 18.28
C ALA A 69 -3.28 7.32 17.18
N LEU A 70 -2.46 8.31 16.80
CA LEU A 70 -1.41 8.14 15.79
C LEU A 70 -0.39 7.09 16.21
N ALA A 71 0.11 7.13 17.45
CA ALA A 71 1.06 6.13 17.95
C ALA A 71 0.48 4.70 17.90
N ILE A 72 -0.78 4.53 18.29
CA ILE A 72 -1.48 3.24 18.21
C ILE A 72 -1.62 2.78 16.75
N LEU A 73 -2.00 3.69 15.84
CA LEU A 73 -2.19 3.36 14.43
C LEU A 73 -0.86 3.01 13.75
N GLU A 74 0.23 3.72 14.05
CA GLU A 74 1.57 3.39 13.53
C GLU A 74 2.00 1.99 13.94
N GLU A 75 1.84 1.64 15.23
CA GLU A 75 2.16 0.31 15.75
C GLU A 75 1.32 -0.76 15.05
N VAL A 76 -0.01 -0.58 15.00
CA VAL A 76 -0.91 -1.60 14.46
C VAL A 76 -0.79 -1.75 12.95
N ALA A 77 -0.61 -0.65 12.20
CA ALA A 77 -0.49 -0.70 10.75
C ALA A 77 0.77 -1.46 10.31
N LEU A 78 1.88 -1.30 11.04
CA LEU A 78 3.13 -1.99 10.74
C LEU A 78 3.13 -3.45 11.23
N ALA A 79 2.54 -3.73 12.40
CA ALA A 79 2.47 -5.07 12.96
C ALA A 79 1.40 -5.96 12.29
N HIS A 80 0.28 -5.35 11.85
CA HIS A 80 -0.85 -6.04 11.23
C HIS A 80 -1.28 -5.35 9.91
N PRO A 81 -0.44 -5.37 8.85
CA PRO A 81 -0.71 -4.64 7.60
C PRO A 81 -1.97 -5.11 6.85
N TYR A 82 -2.46 -6.32 7.15
CA TYR A 82 -3.73 -6.84 6.63
C TYR A 82 -4.96 -6.16 7.23
N LEU A 83 -4.81 -5.48 8.37
CA LEU A 83 -5.88 -4.68 8.97
C LEU A 83 -5.92 -3.31 8.29
N LEU A 84 -6.43 -3.31 7.06
CA LEU A 84 -6.44 -2.14 6.17
C LEU A 84 -7.07 -0.90 6.79
N GLU A 85 -8.04 -1.05 7.69
CA GLU A 85 -8.66 0.05 8.40
C GLU A 85 -7.63 0.89 9.18
N ALA A 86 -6.67 0.27 9.87
CA ALA A 86 -5.61 0.98 10.57
C ALA A 86 -4.73 1.77 9.61
N VAL A 87 -4.36 1.13 8.49
CA VAL A 87 -3.52 1.71 7.44
C VAL A 87 -4.17 2.95 6.83
N TRP A 88 -5.45 2.87 6.44
CA TRP A 88 -6.14 3.99 5.81
C TRP A 88 -6.41 5.14 6.79
N LEU A 89 -6.72 4.83 8.05
CA LEU A 89 -6.85 5.86 9.09
C LEU A 89 -5.52 6.59 9.29
N LEU A 90 -4.41 5.86 9.35
CA LEU A 90 -3.07 6.44 9.52
C LEU A 90 -2.70 7.36 8.35
N ILE A 91 -2.87 6.89 7.11
CA ILE A 91 -2.60 7.68 5.89
C ILE A 91 -3.45 8.96 5.88
N SER A 92 -4.75 8.84 6.19
CA SER A 92 -5.63 10.00 6.28
C SER A 92 -5.17 11.00 7.34
N GLN A 93 -4.67 10.55 8.49
CA GLN A 93 -4.13 11.47 9.51
C GLN A 93 -2.86 12.17 9.04
N TYR A 94 -1.94 11.49 8.35
CA TYR A 94 -0.76 12.13 7.81
C TYR A 94 -1.09 13.15 6.73
N ASP A 95 -2.09 12.89 5.89
CA ASP A 95 -2.57 13.86 4.90
C ASP A 95 -3.19 15.09 5.57
N ASN A 96 -4.09 14.87 6.53
CA ASN A 96 -4.76 15.95 7.28
C ASN A 96 -3.79 16.83 8.08
N THR A 97 -2.70 16.25 8.59
CA THR A 97 -1.67 16.96 9.35
C THR A 97 -0.53 17.47 8.49
N GLN A 98 -0.57 17.24 7.17
CA GLN A 98 0.49 17.55 6.20
C GLN A 98 1.85 16.94 6.58
N ASN A 99 1.87 15.87 7.38
CA ASN A 99 3.08 15.18 7.78
C ASN A 99 3.47 14.12 6.73
N TYR A 100 3.68 14.60 5.51
CA TYR A 100 3.92 13.74 4.35
C TYR A 100 5.21 12.93 4.47
N GLN A 101 6.23 13.45 5.15
CA GLN A 101 7.52 12.75 5.32
C GLN A 101 7.35 11.45 6.10
N LYS A 102 6.69 11.48 7.26
CA LYS A 102 6.37 10.26 8.01
C LYS A 102 5.44 9.34 7.22
N GLY A 103 4.45 9.92 6.53
CA GLY A 103 3.56 9.16 5.66
C GLY A 103 4.29 8.38 4.58
N ILE A 104 5.27 9.00 3.92
CA ILE A 104 6.12 8.37 2.89
C ILE A 104 6.93 7.23 3.50
N GLU A 105 7.55 7.42 4.66
CA GLU A 105 8.33 6.38 5.34
C GLU A 105 7.47 5.15 5.67
N VAL A 106 6.28 5.36 6.23
CA VAL A 106 5.34 4.28 6.56
C VAL A 106 4.84 3.59 5.29
N LEU A 107 4.42 4.37 4.28
CA LEU A 107 3.91 3.83 3.02
C LEU A 107 4.97 2.98 2.29
N LYS A 108 6.24 3.41 2.26
CA LYS A 108 7.34 2.60 1.70
C LYS A 108 7.44 1.24 2.39
N LYS A 109 7.48 1.23 3.73
CA LYS A 109 7.52 -0.01 4.52
C LYS A 109 6.31 -0.91 4.24
N LEU A 110 5.12 -0.34 4.15
CA LEU A 110 3.90 -1.10 3.85
C LEU A 110 3.94 -1.68 2.43
N THR A 111 4.42 -0.93 1.44
CA THR A 111 4.47 -1.42 0.06
C THR A 111 5.47 -2.55 -0.17
N GLU A 112 6.44 -2.70 0.74
CA GLU A 112 7.42 -3.79 0.73
C GLU A 112 6.98 -4.98 1.58
N ASN A 113 5.90 -4.85 2.36
CA ASN A 113 5.45 -5.86 3.30
C ASN A 113 4.52 -6.90 2.63
N SER A 114 4.95 -8.15 2.62
CA SER A 114 4.22 -9.27 1.99
C SER A 114 2.88 -9.61 2.66
N MET A 115 2.64 -9.16 3.90
CA MET A 115 1.37 -9.35 4.59
C MET A 115 0.27 -8.41 4.12
N VAL A 116 0.60 -7.40 3.31
CA VAL A 116 -0.40 -6.49 2.75
C VAL A 116 -1.24 -7.22 1.68
N PRO A 117 -2.58 -7.17 1.78
CA PRO A 117 -3.45 -7.78 0.80
C PRO A 117 -3.20 -7.23 -0.61
N PHE A 118 -3.02 -8.12 -1.59
CA PHE A 118 -2.67 -7.75 -2.97
C PHE A 118 -3.63 -6.71 -3.59
N HIS A 119 -4.93 -6.83 -3.34
CA HIS A 119 -5.95 -5.90 -3.87
C HIS A 119 -5.80 -4.47 -3.35
N SER A 120 -5.09 -4.27 -2.23
CA SER A 120 -4.86 -2.95 -1.63
C SER A 120 -3.55 -2.30 -2.10
N MET A 121 -2.67 -3.08 -2.73
CA MET A 121 -1.33 -2.64 -3.10
C MET A 121 -1.32 -1.49 -4.12
N GLY A 122 -2.21 -1.55 -5.11
CA GLY A 122 -2.32 -0.45 -6.08
C GLY A 122 -2.68 0.87 -5.41
N ARG A 123 -3.64 0.83 -4.47
CA ARG A 123 -4.07 2.02 -3.72
C ARG A 123 -2.97 2.56 -2.80
N LEU A 124 -2.15 1.71 -2.20
CA LEU A 124 -1.00 2.14 -1.40
C LEU A 124 0.07 2.83 -2.25
N HIS A 125 0.40 2.28 -3.42
CA HIS A 125 1.32 2.94 -4.35
C HIS A 125 0.77 4.27 -4.88
N HIS A 126 -0.53 4.35 -5.15
CA HIS A 126 -1.18 5.59 -5.54
C HIS A 126 -1.03 6.68 -4.46
N GLN A 127 -1.35 6.34 -3.20
CA GLN A 127 -1.18 7.23 -2.06
C GLN A 127 0.27 7.63 -1.80
N LEU A 128 1.22 6.70 -1.95
CA LEU A 128 2.65 7.00 -1.87
C LEU A 128 3.06 8.00 -2.97
N GLY A 129 2.57 7.82 -4.19
CA GLY A 129 2.74 8.78 -5.27
C GLY A 129 2.20 10.16 -4.92
N GLU A 130 1.05 10.25 -4.24
CA GLU A 130 0.44 11.54 -3.89
C GLU A 130 1.28 12.29 -2.86
N PHE A 131 1.80 11.58 -1.85
CA PHE A 131 2.67 12.22 -0.86
C PHE A 131 4.01 12.63 -1.46
N LEU A 132 4.57 11.82 -2.37
CA LEU A 132 5.79 12.17 -3.10
C LEU A 132 5.60 13.39 -4.02
N SER A 133 4.45 13.54 -4.68
CA SER A 133 4.18 14.73 -5.49
C SER A 133 4.07 15.99 -4.63
N LYS A 134 3.34 15.91 -3.50
CA LYS A 134 3.17 16.99 -2.51
C LYS A 134 4.49 17.44 -1.87
N THR A 135 5.50 16.56 -1.84
CA THR A 135 6.85 16.85 -1.29
C THR A 135 7.87 17.26 -2.35
N GLY A 136 7.45 17.51 -3.60
CA GLY A 136 8.33 17.99 -4.66
C GLY A 136 9.20 16.91 -5.31
N MET A 137 8.80 15.64 -5.23
CA MET A 137 9.50 14.51 -5.86
C MET A 137 8.66 13.91 -7.01
N PRO A 138 8.40 14.65 -8.11
CA PRO A 138 7.49 14.22 -9.16
C PRO A 138 7.96 12.95 -9.91
N ALA A 139 9.27 12.74 -10.04
CA ALA A 139 9.82 11.56 -10.72
C ALA A 139 9.54 10.27 -9.93
N ALA A 140 9.75 10.30 -8.61
CA ALA A 140 9.42 9.18 -7.74
C ALA A 140 7.90 8.97 -7.67
N ALA A 141 7.13 10.06 -7.62
CA ALA A 141 5.67 10.00 -7.64
C ALA A 141 5.14 9.29 -8.90
N TYR A 142 5.70 9.61 -10.07
CA TYR A 142 5.31 9.01 -11.34
C TYR A 142 5.68 7.53 -11.43
N HIS A 143 6.82 7.14 -10.87
CA HIS A 143 7.18 5.72 -10.76
C HIS A 143 6.13 4.94 -9.94
N HIS A 144 5.73 5.47 -8.77
CA HIS A 144 4.72 4.81 -7.94
C HIS A 144 3.31 4.85 -8.56
N ALA A 145 2.95 5.90 -9.29
CA ALA A 145 1.70 5.95 -10.04
C ALA A 145 1.65 4.86 -11.13
N ASN A 146 2.77 4.62 -11.84
CA ASN A 146 2.87 3.50 -12.77
C ASN A 146 2.72 2.15 -12.06
N LEU A 147 3.40 1.95 -10.94
CA LEU A 147 3.24 0.72 -10.15
C LEU A 147 1.79 0.53 -9.71
N ALA A 148 1.09 1.59 -9.29
CA ALA A 148 -0.32 1.53 -8.94
C ALA A 148 -1.21 1.06 -10.10
N LEU A 149 -0.97 1.55 -11.33
CA LEU A 149 -1.68 1.08 -12.53
C LEU A 149 -1.45 -0.40 -12.82
N THR A 150 -0.21 -0.89 -12.68
CA THR A 150 0.09 -2.33 -12.84
C THR A 150 -0.62 -3.21 -11.80
N LYS A 151 -1.12 -2.61 -10.72
CA LYS A 151 -1.89 -3.25 -9.64
C LYS A 151 -3.37 -2.88 -9.69
N HIS A 152 -3.89 -2.48 -10.85
CA HIS A 152 -5.31 -2.20 -11.10
C HIS A 152 -5.89 -1.04 -10.28
N CYS A 153 -5.12 0.01 -10.02
CA CYS A 153 -5.61 1.24 -9.41
C CYS A 153 -5.81 2.33 -10.48
N ASP A 154 -7.00 2.39 -11.07
CA ASP A 154 -7.31 3.29 -12.19
C ASP A 154 -7.18 4.78 -11.85
N GLU A 155 -7.38 5.15 -10.58
CA GLU A 155 -7.20 6.52 -10.06
C GLU A 155 -5.77 7.05 -10.31
N ALA A 156 -4.78 6.17 -10.41
CA ALA A 156 -3.40 6.54 -10.68
C ALA A 156 -3.18 7.11 -12.10
N ALA A 157 -4.08 6.85 -13.06
CA ALA A 157 -3.97 7.42 -14.41
C ALA A 157 -4.13 8.95 -14.40
N VAL A 158 -5.07 9.44 -13.57
CA VAL A 158 -5.30 10.88 -13.37
C VAL A 158 -4.05 11.51 -12.74
N GLN A 159 -3.50 10.86 -11.73
CA GLN A 159 -2.26 11.29 -11.08
C GLN A 159 -1.08 11.37 -12.06
N MET A 160 -0.90 10.40 -12.94
CA MET A 160 0.16 10.44 -13.96
C MET A 160 0.00 11.65 -14.89
N THR A 161 -1.22 11.89 -15.38
CA THR A 161 -1.52 13.04 -16.25
C THR A 161 -1.15 14.37 -15.58
N HIS A 162 -1.38 14.50 -14.27
CA HIS A 162 -0.98 15.70 -13.52
C HIS A 162 0.54 15.84 -13.30
N LEU A 163 1.28 14.74 -13.32
CA LEU A 163 2.73 14.74 -13.13
C LEU A 163 3.50 14.99 -14.43
N GLU A 164 2.92 14.70 -15.59
CA GLU A 164 3.56 14.88 -16.91
C GLU A 164 4.14 16.28 -17.14
N PRO A 165 3.45 17.40 -16.83
CA PRO A 165 4.02 18.74 -17.00
C PRO A 165 5.22 19.00 -16.09
N ALA A 166 5.23 18.43 -14.87
CA ALA A 166 6.34 18.57 -13.93
C ALA A 166 7.56 17.71 -14.31
N LEU A 167 7.35 16.69 -15.16
CA LEU A 167 8.38 15.79 -15.67
C LEU A 167 8.82 16.11 -17.08
N ALA A 168 8.12 17.03 -17.76
CA ALA A 168 8.51 17.49 -19.07
C ALA A 168 9.93 18.04 -18.97
N PHE A 169 10.88 17.24 -19.42
CA PHE A 169 12.16 17.72 -19.87
C PHE A 169 11.83 18.81 -20.88
N HIS A 170 12.15 20.07 -20.55
CA HIS A 170 12.18 21.11 -21.55
C HIS A 170 13.03 20.58 -22.69
N THR A 171 12.40 20.14 -23.78
CA THR A 171 13.08 20.12 -25.07
C THR A 171 13.61 21.53 -25.22
N PRO A 172 14.94 21.73 -25.23
CA PRO A 172 15.49 23.05 -25.42
C PRO A 172 14.79 23.65 -26.64
N PRO A 173 14.43 24.95 -26.62
CA PRO A 173 13.83 25.58 -27.78
C PRO A 173 14.70 25.21 -28.98
N ILE A 174 14.07 24.68 -30.03
CA ILE A 174 14.73 24.39 -31.31
C ILE A 174 15.67 25.56 -31.55
N PRO A 175 17.00 25.36 -31.62
CA PRO A 175 17.89 26.47 -31.89
C PRO A 175 17.38 27.10 -33.16
N THR A 176 16.85 28.32 -33.04
CA THR A 176 16.45 29.14 -34.16
C THR A 176 17.67 29.19 -35.05
N THR A 177 17.60 28.47 -36.17
CA THR A 177 18.64 28.45 -37.19
C THR A 177 19.05 29.91 -37.41
N PRO A 178 20.29 30.32 -37.11
CA PRO A 178 20.76 31.60 -37.62
C PRO A 178 20.61 31.52 -39.13
N THR A 179 19.99 32.54 -39.71
CA THR A 179 19.87 32.74 -41.16
C THR A 179 21.28 32.78 -41.74
N TYR A 180 21.84 31.60 -42.04
CA TYR A 180 23.13 31.45 -42.67
C TYR A 180 22.91 31.64 -44.16
N VAL A 181 23.62 32.62 -44.69
CA VAL A 181 23.81 32.91 -46.11
C VAL A 181 24.17 31.61 -46.84
N PRO A 182 23.63 31.33 -48.04
CA PRO A 182 23.87 30.06 -48.73
C PRO A 182 25.33 29.96 -49.17
N SER A 183 26.19 29.38 -48.33
CA SER A 183 27.49 28.89 -48.76
C SER A 183 27.32 27.44 -49.24
N GLY A 184 27.58 27.23 -50.52
CA GLY A 184 27.39 25.96 -51.20
C GLY A 184 28.20 24.85 -50.54
N CYS A 185 27.51 23.86 -49.99
CA CYS A 185 28.11 22.58 -49.64
C CYS A 185 28.29 21.75 -50.94
N PRO A 186 29.50 21.24 -51.21
CA PRO A 186 29.74 20.40 -52.38
C PRO A 186 28.95 19.09 -52.27
N GLY A 187 28.31 18.71 -53.37
CA GLY A 187 27.40 17.57 -53.44
C GLY A 187 28.05 16.26 -53.01
N ALA A 188 27.37 15.56 -52.10
CA ALA A 188 27.72 14.19 -51.74
C ALA A 188 27.52 13.24 -52.94
N PRO A 189 28.43 12.28 -53.18
CA PRO A 189 28.32 11.33 -54.29
C PRO A 189 27.08 10.43 -54.15
N ARG A 190 26.24 10.41 -55.19
CA ARG A 190 25.14 9.44 -55.32
C ARG A 190 25.74 8.04 -55.52
N ILE A 191 25.67 7.19 -54.48
CA ILE A 191 25.92 5.76 -54.65
C ILE A 191 24.72 5.14 -55.36
N ARG A 192 24.95 4.80 -56.63
CA ARG A 192 24.01 4.20 -57.58
C ARG A 192 24.05 2.67 -57.41
N GLY A 193 22.99 2.11 -56.82
CA GLY A 193 22.39 0.81 -57.12
C GLY A 193 23.21 -0.48 -57.12
N ARG A 194 22.83 -1.43 -56.26
CA ARG A 194 22.77 -2.90 -56.46
C ARG A 194 22.34 -3.52 -55.12
N GLN A 195 21.55 -4.58 -54.99
CA GLN A 195 20.84 -5.48 -55.90
C GLN A 195 19.87 -6.23 -54.96
N ARG A 196 18.60 -6.40 -55.34
CA ARG A 196 17.66 -7.24 -54.58
C ARG A 196 18.08 -8.70 -54.77
N HIS A 197 18.20 -9.46 -53.68
CA HIS A 197 18.16 -10.92 -53.76
C HIS A 197 17.12 -11.48 -52.76
N SER A 198 16.28 -12.29 -53.39
CA SER A 198 15.20 -13.18 -52.98
C SER A 198 15.42 -14.01 -51.70
N THR A 199 14.31 -14.14 -50.97
CA THR A 199 13.90 -15.28 -50.13
C THR A 199 14.16 -16.66 -50.78
N PRO A 200 14.34 -17.71 -49.96
CA PRO A 200 13.80 -19.04 -50.26
C PRO A 200 12.67 -19.43 -49.29
N PRO A 201 11.68 -20.23 -49.75
CA PRO A 201 10.61 -20.81 -48.93
C PRO A 201 10.89 -22.28 -48.53
N GLU A 202 9.94 -22.85 -47.79
CA GLU A 202 9.65 -24.29 -47.55
C GLU A 202 10.51 -25.04 -46.51
N SER A 203 10.01 -25.98 -45.69
CA SER A 203 8.66 -26.47 -45.39
C SER A 203 8.71 -27.43 -44.18
N LEU A 204 7.59 -27.50 -43.45
CA LEU A 204 6.98 -28.61 -42.67
C LEU A 204 7.76 -29.93 -42.42
N ILE A 205 7.95 -30.30 -41.14
CA ILE A 205 7.76 -31.65 -40.54
C ILE A 205 7.45 -31.43 -39.02
N SER A 206 6.23 -31.57 -38.51
CA SER A 206 5.51 -32.78 -38.00
C SER A 206 6.18 -33.55 -36.85
N GLY A 207 5.43 -33.77 -35.75
CA GLY A 207 5.74 -34.65 -34.60
C GLY A 207 5.83 -33.86 -33.28
N ARG A 208 4.80 -33.74 -32.43
CA ARG A 208 4.04 -34.74 -31.63
C ARG A 208 4.94 -35.55 -30.68
N VAL A 209 4.46 -35.64 -29.42
CA VAL A 209 4.93 -36.41 -28.23
C VAL A 209 6.22 -35.83 -27.59
N SER A 210 6.40 -35.58 -26.29
CA SER A 210 5.81 -36.05 -25.02
C SER A 210 6.06 -34.96 -23.96
N ARG A 211 5.12 -34.59 -23.10
CA ARG A 211 4.99 -35.11 -21.73
C ARG A 211 6.33 -35.23 -20.98
N ALA A 212 6.69 -34.19 -20.22
CA ALA A 212 7.63 -34.31 -19.11
C ALA A 212 7.22 -33.33 -17.99
N LEU A 213 6.47 -33.88 -17.05
CA LEU A 213 6.25 -33.36 -15.71
C LEU A 213 7.63 -33.05 -15.08
N ARG A 214 7.91 -31.78 -14.76
CA ARG A 214 8.88 -31.48 -13.70
C ARG A 214 8.11 -31.32 -12.40
N MET A 215 8.03 -32.43 -11.68
CA MET A 215 7.74 -32.44 -10.26
C MET A 215 8.89 -31.71 -9.55
N PHE A 216 8.58 -30.60 -8.89
CA PHE A 216 9.41 -30.12 -7.80
C PHE A 216 8.85 -30.74 -6.53
N SER A 217 9.46 -31.87 -6.16
CA SER A 217 9.40 -32.42 -4.81
C SER A 217 10.31 -31.55 -3.96
N PHE A 218 9.79 -30.97 -2.88
CA PHE A 218 10.64 -30.42 -1.83
C PHE A 218 10.22 -31.09 -0.53
N ASP A 219 11.13 -31.95 -0.06
CA ASP A 219 10.99 -32.75 1.15
C ASP A 219 10.88 -31.85 2.38
N SER A 220 9.91 -32.18 3.23
CA SER A 220 9.87 -31.74 4.62
C SER A 220 10.81 -32.61 5.46
N PRO A 221 11.58 -32.03 6.39
CA PRO A 221 12.01 -32.74 7.58
C PRO A 221 10.98 -32.55 8.70
N VAL A 222 10.58 -33.70 9.25
CA VAL A 222 9.83 -33.90 10.48
C VAL A 222 10.79 -33.77 11.67
N ASP A 223 10.21 -33.65 12.87
CA ASP A 223 10.79 -33.77 14.21
C ASP A 223 11.43 -32.48 14.78
N GLU A 224 11.25 -32.13 16.05
CA GLU A 224 10.94 -33.00 17.19
C GLU A 224 10.32 -32.18 18.33
N THR A 225 9.41 -32.83 19.04
CA THR A 225 8.80 -32.40 20.31
C THR A 225 9.83 -32.30 21.42
N VAL A 226 9.93 -31.14 22.09
CA VAL A 226 10.40 -31.08 23.48
C VAL A 226 9.39 -30.31 24.30
N THR A 227 8.52 -31.07 24.95
CA THR A 227 7.87 -30.69 26.20
C THR A 227 8.91 -30.73 27.31
N GLU A 228 9.19 -29.60 27.95
CA GLU A 228 9.73 -29.64 29.32
C GLU A 228 9.08 -28.55 30.17
N ALA A 229 8.68 -29.00 31.34
CA ALA A 229 7.74 -28.36 32.24
C ALA A 229 8.49 -27.76 33.42
N MET A 230 7.86 -26.74 34.02
CA MET A 230 7.94 -26.31 35.42
C MET A 230 9.34 -26.01 36.00
N ASP A 231 9.54 -24.79 36.46
CA ASP A 231 9.62 -24.61 37.91
C ASP A 231 9.32 -23.17 38.35
N VAL A 232 8.46 -23.06 39.35
CA VAL A 232 8.08 -21.82 40.04
C VAL A 232 8.62 -21.93 41.45
N PRO A 233 9.56 -21.08 41.88
CA PRO A 233 9.83 -20.91 43.30
C PRO A 233 8.91 -19.84 43.89
N PRO A 234 8.17 -20.13 44.98
CA PRO A 234 7.69 -19.10 45.89
C PRO A 234 8.80 -18.73 46.88
N GLU A 235 8.62 -17.59 47.57
CA GLU A 235 9.26 -17.09 48.82
C GLU A 235 9.47 -15.58 48.65
N THR A 236 9.10 -14.67 49.55
CA THR A 236 8.57 -14.71 50.93
C THR A 236 8.01 -13.33 51.24
#